data_AF-A0A357GWM0-F1
#
_entry.id   AF-A0A357GWM0-F1
#
_cell.length_a   1.000
_cell.length_b   1.000
_cell.length_c   1.000
_cell.angle_alpha   90.00
_cell.angle_beta   90.00
_cell.angle_gamma   90.00
#
_symmetry.space_group_name_H-M   'P 1'
#
loop_
_entity.id
_entity.type
_entity.pdbx_description
1 polymer ?
#
loop_
_entity_poly.entity_id
_entity_poly.type
_entity_poly.pdbx_seq_one_letter_code
_entity_poly.pdbx_strand_id
1 'polypeptide(L)'
;MSSPNDIKKGTVIRQNGELLVVVDFQRVSPGKGSSFVRCRAKNIKTGKIVEQNFKSAESLDFEDVQYKKMQYLYGDGQFFTFMDNQTYEQIQLGIDDIGDSGKYLKEGLEVTIVMHGENPLTINLPMKVQYTVSSTEPAVKGDTASGNITKEAILDNGLAIRVPIFLKEGEEVLVNTDTGEYCERVNS
;
A
#
# COMPACT_ATOMS: atom_id res chain seq x y z
N MET A 1 28.35 -12.95 0.18
CA MET A 1 27.64 -12.32 1.31
C MET A 1 27.77 -10.82 1.16
N SER A 2 26.65 -10.12 1.13
CA SER A 2 26.60 -8.69 0.93
C SER A 2 26.89 -7.97 2.24
N SER A 3 27.54 -6.81 2.19
CA SER A 3 27.83 -6.04 3.39
C SER A 3 26.83 -4.89 3.57
N PRO A 4 26.66 -4.37 4.79
CA PRO A 4 25.87 -3.15 5.02
C PRO A 4 26.35 -1.94 4.22
N ASN A 5 27.62 -1.91 3.82
CA ASN A 5 28.13 -0.83 2.99
C ASN A 5 27.53 -0.84 1.57
N ASP A 6 27.04 -1.98 1.11
CA ASP A 6 26.40 -2.17 -0.20
C ASP A 6 24.93 -1.72 -0.22
N ILE A 7 24.36 -1.38 0.94
CA ILE A 7 22.98 -0.89 1.07
C ILE A 7 22.79 0.37 0.23
N LYS A 8 21.70 0.36 -0.54
CA LYS A 8 21.14 1.49 -1.27
C LYS A 8 19.64 1.54 -1.03
N LYS A 9 19.00 2.66 -1.38
CA LYS A 9 17.55 2.75 -1.42
C LYS A 9 17.00 1.71 -2.42
N GLY A 10 15.99 0.96 -2.02
CA GLY A 10 15.39 -0.12 -2.81
C GLY A 10 16.03 -1.49 -2.61
N THR A 11 17.19 -1.61 -1.93
CA THR A 11 17.74 -2.92 -1.55
C THR A 11 16.71 -3.67 -0.70
N VAL A 12 16.45 -4.95 -1.02
CA VAL A 12 15.62 -5.81 -0.17
C VAL A 12 16.53 -6.68 0.70
N ILE A 13 16.39 -6.52 2.00
CA ILE A 13 17.16 -7.25 3.00
C ILE A 13 16.26 -8.35 3.56
N ARG A 14 16.74 -9.59 3.55
CA ARG A 14 16.09 -10.70 4.24
C ARG A 14 16.58 -10.77 5.67
N GLN A 15 15.67 -10.70 6.63
CA GLN A 15 16.02 -10.79 8.04
C GLN A 15 14.91 -11.45 8.83
N ASN A 16 15.25 -12.44 9.65
CA ASN A 16 14.28 -13.21 10.46
C ASN A 16 13.11 -13.79 9.64
N GLY A 17 13.37 -14.14 8.37
CA GLY A 17 12.35 -14.65 7.44
C GLY A 17 11.48 -13.57 6.78
N GLU A 18 11.64 -12.30 7.16
CA GLU A 18 10.92 -11.17 6.56
C GLU A 18 11.75 -10.50 5.46
N LEU A 19 11.06 -9.87 4.50
CA LEU A 19 11.67 -9.07 3.43
C LEU A 19 11.44 -7.59 3.70
N LEU A 20 12.54 -6.84 3.85
CA LEU A 20 12.55 -5.43 4.19
C LEU A 20 13.14 -4.61 3.04
N VAL A 21 12.34 -3.76 2.41
CA VAL A 21 12.84 -2.85 1.38
C VAL A 21 13.38 -1.57 2.03
N VAL A 22 14.65 -1.25 1.75
CA VAL A 22 15.30 -0.05 2.29
C VAL A 22 14.65 1.21 1.69
N VAL A 23 14.08 2.05 2.54
CA VAL A 23 13.47 3.32 2.12
C VAL A 23 14.42 4.50 2.30
N ASP A 24 15.29 4.44 3.32
CA ASP A 24 16.31 5.43 3.61
C ASP A 24 17.48 4.81 4.38
N PHE A 25 18.69 5.37 4.27
CA PHE A 25 19.84 4.88 4.99
C PHE A 25 20.92 5.95 5.19
N GLN A 26 21.70 5.81 6.26
CA GLN A 26 22.79 6.69 6.63
C GLN A 26 24.01 5.88 7.06
N ARG A 27 25.15 6.13 6.44
CA ARG A 27 26.44 5.57 6.90
C ARG A 27 27.00 6.45 8.00
N VAL A 28 27.34 5.85 9.14
CA VAL A 28 27.85 6.53 10.32
C VAL A 28 29.22 5.97 10.68
N SER A 29 30.22 6.84 10.71
CA SER A 29 31.59 6.54 11.17
C SER A 29 31.92 7.43 12.36
N PRO A 30 31.74 6.96 13.61
CA PRO A 30 32.05 7.75 14.78
C PRO A 30 33.57 7.90 14.94
N GLY A 31 34.04 9.05 15.45
CA GLY A 31 35.47 9.28 15.68
C GLY A 31 36.13 8.30 16.65
N LYS A 32 35.33 7.57 17.44
CA LYS A 32 35.71 6.38 18.22
C LYS A 32 34.59 5.34 18.11
N GLY A 33 34.95 4.09 17.81
CA GLY A 33 34.01 2.96 17.68
C GLY A 33 33.91 2.43 16.25
N SER A 34 33.13 1.36 16.06
CA SER A 34 32.93 0.74 14.75
C SER A 34 31.90 1.50 13.92
N SER A 35 32.17 1.64 12.62
CA SER A 35 31.19 2.17 11.65
C SER A 35 29.96 1.26 11.55
N PHE A 36 28.82 1.87 11.27
CA PHE A 36 27.55 1.19 11.06
C PHE A 36 26.69 1.93 10.04
N VAL A 37 25.69 1.24 9.50
CA VAL A 37 24.68 1.80 8.62
C VAL A 37 23.35 1.81 9.36
N ARG A 38 22.81 3.00 9.61
CA ARG A 38 21.43 3.17 10.07
C ARG A 38 20.52 3.08 8.87
N CYS A 39 19.55 2.19 8.92
CA CYS A 39 18.66 1.89 7.83
C CYS A 39 17.22 2.05 8.30
N ARG A 40 16.40 2.78 7.55
CA ARG A 40 14.96 2.75 7.65
C ARG A 40 14.44 1.88 6.51
N ALA A 41 13.75 0.81 6.84
CA ALA A 41 13.24 -0.15 5.86
C ALA A 41 11.75 -0.39 6.07
N LYS A 42 11.01 -0.65 5.00
CA LYS A 42 9.60 -1.00 5.01
C LYS A 42 9.49 -2.51 4.86
N ASN A 43 8.78 -3.19 5.76
CA ASN A 43 8.44 -4.59 5.57
C ASN A 43 7.49 -4.70 4.37
N ILE A 44 7.85 -5.53 3.39
CA ILE A 44 7.10 -5.64 2.13
C ILE A 44 5.68 -6.16 2.38
N LYS A 45 5.53 -7.20 3.22
CA LYS A 45 4.22 -7.83 3.48
C LYS A 45 3.30 -6.97 4.35
N THR A 46 3.84 -6.36 5.41
CA THR A 46 3.01 -5.64 6.41
C THR A 46 2.96 -4.14 6.18
N GLY A 47 3.83 -3.60 5.33
CA GLY A 47 3.98 -2.17 5.09
C GLY A 47 4.59 -1.38 6.27
N LYS A 48 4.90 -2.01 7.40
CA LYS A 48 5.44 -1.34 8.58
C LYS A 48 6.87 -0.86 8.34
N ILE A 49 7.18 0.35 8.78
CA ILE A 49 8.53 0.90 8.75
C ILE A 49 9.27 0.49 10.03
N VAL A 50 10.47 -0.04 9.86
CA VAL A 50 11.40 -0.39 10.95
C VAL A 50 12.71 0.35 10.76
N GLU A 51 13.34 0.71 11.88
CA GLU A 51 14.69 1.25 11.90
C GLU A 51 15.66 0.23 12.46
N GLN A 52 16.77 0.02 11.76
CA GLN A 52 17.79 -0.94 12.12
C GLN A 52 19.19 -0.36 11.93
N ASN A 53 20.11 -0.75 12.80
CA ASN A 53 21.52 -0.40 12.67
C ASN A 53 22.31 -1.66 12.38
N PHE A 54 22.96 -1.70 11.21
CA PHE A 54 23.82 -2.79 10.79
C PHE A 54 25.27 -2.41 10.97
N LYS A 55 26.05 -3.20 11.72
CA LYS A 55 27.49 -2.92 11.88
C LYS A 55 28.19 -3.16 10.54
N SER A 56 29.13 -2.31 10.12
CA SER A 56 29.74 -2.45 8.79
C SER A 56 30.45 -3.79 8.51
N ALA A 57 30.77 -4.58 9.55
CA ALA A 57 31.36 -5.91 9.45
C ALA A 57 30.34 -7.06 9.47
N GLU A 58 29.05 -6.78 9.61
CA GLU A 58 27.98 -7.75 9.56
C GLU A 58 27.78 -8.27 8.14
N SER A 59 27.28 -9.50 8.01
CA SER A 59 26.85 -10.05 6.72
C SER A 59 25.35 -9.92 6.58
N LEU A 60 24.88 -9.48 5.41
CA LEU A 60 23.47 -9.38 5.07
C LEU A 60 23.12 -10.26 3.89
N ASP A 61 21.89 -10.78 3.93
CA ASP A 61 21.26 -11.48 2.82
C ASP A 61 20.38 -10.48 2.05
N PHE A 62 20.74 -10.24 0.80
CA PHE A 62 19.95 -9.44 -0.11
C PHE A 62 19.12 -10.36 -1.00
N GLU A 63 17.90 -9.94 -1.27
CA GLU A 63 16.96 -10.63 -2.14
C GLU A 63 16.52 -9.67 -3.24
N ASP A 64 16.02 -10.24 -4.35
CA ASP A 64 15.44 -9.47 -5.44
C ASP A 64 13.92 -9.64 -5.44
N VAL A 65 13.21 -8.53 -5.60
CA VAL A 65 11.76 -8.53 -5.81
C VAL A 65 11.43 -7.88 -7.13
N GLN A 66 10.40 -8.38 -7.79
CA GLN A 66 9.89 -7.83 -9.04
C GLN A 66 8.56 -7.12 -8.79
N TYR A 67 8.32 -6.06 -9.56
CA TYR A 67 7.09 -5.28 -9.49
C TYR A 67 6.37 -5.43 -10.82
N LYS A 68 5.19 -6.05 -10.82
CA LYS A 68 4.36 -6.24 -12.00
C LYS A 68 3.11 -5.38 -11.89
N LYS A 69 2.84 -4.54 -12.90
CA LYS A 69 1.58 -3.79 -12.97
C LYS A 69 0.49 -4.72 -13.49
N MET A 70 -0.58 -4.88 -12.72
CA MET A 70 -1.69 -5.75 -13.07
C MET A 70 -3.01 -5.07 -12.75
N GLN A 71 -4.05 -5.44 -13.49
CA GLN A 71 -5.41 -5.00 -13.27
C GLN A 71 -6.14 -5.99 -12.37
N TYR A 72 -6.80 -5.50 -11.33
CA TYR A 72 -7.68 -6.32 -10.52
C TYR A 72 -8.93 -6.71 -11.33
N LEU A 73 -9.22 -8.01 -11.36
CA LEU A 73 -10.39 -8.54 -12.06
C LEU A 73 -11.57 -8.69 -11.11
N TYR A 74 -11.49 -9.60 -10.14
CA TYR A 74 -12.55 -9.92 -9.19
C TYR A 74 -11.98 -10.69 -7.99
N GLY A 75 -12.79 -10.94 -6.97
CA GLY A 75 -12.47 -11.81 -5.85
C GLY A 75 -13.62 -12.75 -5.52
N ASP A 76 -13.31 -13.93 -4.98
CA ASP A 76 -14.29 -14.96 -4.60
C ASP A 76 -14.49 -15.08 -3.07
N GLY A 77 -13.90 -14.14 -2.32
CA GLY A 77 -13.92 -14.10 -0.85
C GLY A 77 -12.71 -14.76 -0.20
N GLN A 78 -11.98 -15.62 -0.91
CA GLN A 78 -10.73 -16.22 -0.43
C GLN A 78 -9.51 -15.70 -1.21
N PHE A 79 -9.67 -15.53 -2.52
CA PHE A 79 -8.64 -15.08 -3.44
C PHE A 79 -9.08 -13.83 -4.19
N PHE A 80 -8.08 -13.04 -4.58
CA PHE A 80 -8.20 -11.89 -5.45
C PHE A 80 -7.44 -12.20 -6.74
N THR A 81 -8.11 -12.08 -7.88
CA THR A 81 -7.54 -12.37 -9.19
C THR A 81 -7.11 -11.07 -9.87
N PHE A 82 -5.90 -11.06 -10.40
CA PHE A 82 -5.30 -9.96 -11.13
C PHE A 82 -4.85 -10.44 -12.51
N MET A 83 -4.76 -9.52 -13.48
CA MET A 83 -4.35 -9.82 -14.84
C MET A 83 -3.29 -8.83 -15.31
N ASP A 84 -2.25 -9.34 -15.96
CA ASP A 84 -1.31 -8.52 -16.71
C ASP A 84 -1.94 -8.00 -18.00
N ASN A 85 -1.96 -6.68 -18.19
CA ASN A 85 -2.58 -6.04 -19.36
C ASN A 85 -1.82 -6.27 -20.68
N GLN A 86 -0.58 -6.78 -20.63
CA GLN A 86 0.24 -7.05 -21.81
C GLN A 86 0.22 -8.54 -22.17
N THR A 87 0.36 -9.43 -21.20
CA THR A 87 0.45 -10.88 -21.43
C THR A 87 -0.87 -11.61 -21.24
N TYR A 88 -1.86 -10.97 -20.60
CA TYR A 88 -3.13 -11.58 -20.16
C TYR A 88 -2.94 -12.73 -19.15
N GLU A 89 -1.74 -12.88 -18.58
CA GLU A 89 -1.49 -13.82 -17.50
C GLU A 89 -2.23 -13.39 -16.25
N GLN A 90 -2.83 -14.37 -15.56
CA GLN A 90 -3.56 -14.13 -14.32
C GLN A 90 -2.78 -14.63 -13.12
N ILE A 91 -2.80 -13.85 -12.05
CA ILE A 91 -2.22 -14.20 -10.76
C ILE A 91 -3.31 -14.09 -9.70
N GLN A 92 -3.30 -15.03 -8.76
CA GLN A 92 -4.18 -15.00 -7.60
C GLN A 92 -3.37 -14.72 -6.34
N LEU A 93 -3.90 -13.86 -5.48
CA LEU A 93 -3.37 -13.63 -4.13
C LEU A 93 -4.45 -13.98 -3.10
N GLY A 94 -4.03 -14.66 -2.04
CA GLY A 94 -4.91 -14.96 -0.91
C GLY A 94 -5.16 -13.73 -0.04
N ILE A 95 -6.23 -13.79 0.75
CA ILE A 95 -6.59 -12.73 1.70
C ILE A 95 -5.46 -12.38 2.68
N ASP A 96 -4.65 -13.37 3.09
CA ASP A 96 -3.54 -13.17 4.03
C ASP A 96 -2.35 -12.41 3.43
N ASP A 97 -2.18 -12.46 2.10
CA ASP A 97 -1.09 -11.77 1.40
C ASP A 97 -1.47 -10.34 1.01
N ILE A 98 -2.76 -10.10 0.78
CA ILE A 98 -3.31 -8.77 0.50
C ILE A 98 -3.60 -7.98 1.78
N GLY A 99 -4.07 -8.64 2.83
CA GLY A 99 -4.47 -8.01 4.08
C GLY A 99 -5.49 -6.88 3.89
N ASP A 100 -5.30 -5.79 4.63
CA ASP A 100 -6.21 -4.65 4.65
C ASP A 100 -6.31 -3.91 3.31
N SER A 101 -5.35 -4.10 2.40
CA SER A 101 -5.38 -3.46 1.07
C SER A 101 -6.54 -3.96 0.21
N GLY A 102 -7.07 -5.16 0.48
CA GLY A 102 -8.13 -5.77 -0.31
C GLY A 102 -9.43 -4.95 -0.32
N LYS A 103 -9.74 -4.24 0.76
CA LYS A 103 -10.96 -3.41 0.88
C LYS A 103 -11.00 -2.21 -0.06
N TYR A 104 -9.85 -1.82 -0.63
CA TYR A 104 -9.73 -0.72 -1.58
C TYR A 104 -9.80 -1.19 -3.03
N LEU A 105 -9.81 -2.50 -3.29
CA LEU A 105 -9.87 -3.00 -4.66
C LEU A 105 -11.25 -2.72 -5.25
N LYS A 106 -11.27 -2.31 -6.52
CA LYS A 106 -12.47 -2.27 -7.37
C LYS A 106 -12.12 -2.84 -8.74
N GLU A 107 -13.06 -3.53 -9.39
CA GLU A 107 -12.81 -4.12 -10.70
C GLU A 107 -12.21 -3.09 -11.66
N GLY A 108 -11.18 -3.51 -12.38
CA GLY A 108 -10.47 -2.66 -13.31
C GLY A 108 -9.39 -1.77 -12.69
N LEU A 109 -9.22 -1.74 -11.36
CA LEU A 109 -8.15 -0.98 -10.71
C LEU A 109 -6.76 -1.55 -11.05
N GLU A 110 -5.88 -0.71 -11.55
CA GLU A 110 -4.47 -1.06 -11.73
C GLU A 110 -3.71 -0.98 -10.41
N VAL A 111 -3.02 -2.05 -10.06
CA VAL A 111 -2.18 -2.19 -8.88
C VAL A 111 -0.79 -2.70 -9.27
N THR A 112 0.17 -2.60 -8.36
CA THR A 112 1.49 -3.23 -8.56
C THR A 112 1.61 -4.45 -7.66
N ILE A 113 1.73 -5.64 -8.24
CA ILE A 113 2.01 -6.88 -7.52
C ILE A 113 3.51 -6.94 -7.22
N VAL A 114 3.86 -7.24 -5.97
CA VAL A 114 5.25 -7.46 -5.54
C VAL A 114 5.52 -8.96 -5.53
N MET A 115 6.47 -9.41 -6.35
CA MET A 115 6.82 -10.82 -6.53
C MET A 115 8.21 -11.11 -5.94
N HIS A 116 8.37 -12.25 -5.27
CA HIS A 116 9.68 -12.81 -4.92
C HIS A 116 9.87 -14.13 -5.66
N GLY A 117 10.68 -14.10 -6.71
CA GLY A 117 10.66 -15.15 -7.73
C GLY A 117 9.27 -15.26 -8.36
N GLU A 118 8.69 -16.46 -8.33
CA GLU A 118 7.35 -16.76 -8.85
C GLU A 118 6.24 -16.53 -7.81
N ASN A 119 6.59 -16.23 -6.56
CA ASN A 119 5.62 -16.11 -5.47
C ASN A 119 5.12 -14.66 -5.33
N PRO A 120 3.81 -14.39 -5.47
CA PRO A 120 3.26 -13.08 -5.16
C PRO A 120 3.25 -12.86 -3.65
N LEU A 121 3.79 -11.74 -3.18
CA LEU A 121 3.92 -11.42 -1.76
C LEU A 121 2.79 -10.53 -1.25
N THR A 122 2.45 -9.51 -2.02
CA THR A 122 1.46 -8.50 -1.68
C THR A 122 1.15 -7.60 -2.89
N ILE A 123 0.28 -6.61 -2.70
CA ILE A 123 -0.01 -5.56 -3.66
C ILE A 123 0.40 -4.18 -3.12
N ASN A 124 0.81 -3.30 -4.02
CA ASN A 124 0.90 -1.87 -3.79
C ASN A 124 -0.23 -1.18 -4.54
N LEU A 125 -1.12 -0.54 -3.77
CA LEU A 125 -2.20 0.29 -4.28
C LEU A 125 -1.66 1.65 -4.74
N PRO A 126 -2.32 2.30 -5.70
CA PRO A 126 -2.15 3.75 -5.91
C PRO A 126 -2.46 4.51 -4.61
N MET A 127 -1.72 5.58 -4.32
CA MET A 127 -1.93 6.40 -3.11
C MET A 127 -3.35 6.96 -3.02
N LYS A 128 -3.94 7.28 -4.18
CA LYS A 128 -5.33 7.73 -4.29
C LYS A 128 -6.05 6.84 -5.28
N VAL A 129 -7.24 6.38 -4.90
CA VAL A 129 -8.12 5.61 -5.78
C VAL A 129 -9.45 6.34 -5.90
N GLN A 130 -9.99 6.36 -7.12
CA GLN A 130 -11.27 6.98 -7.44
C GLN A 130 -12.41 5.98 -7.29
N TYR A 131 -13.44 6.40 -6.57
CA TYR A 131 -14.66 5.63 -6.35
C TYR A 131 -15.89 6.49 -6.62
N THR A 132 -16.99 5.83 -6.95
CA THR A 132 -18.30 6.47 -7.05
C THR A 132 -19.05 6.27 -5.73
N VAL A 133 -19.70 7.32 -5.22
CA VAL A 133 -20.58 7.19 -4.05
C VAL A 133 -21.81 6.38 -4.45
N SER A 134 -21.91 5.15 -3.96
CA SER A 134 -23.04 4.25 -4.22
C SER A 134 -24.25 4.63 -3.37
N SER A 135 -24.05 4.89 -2.07
CA SER A 135 -25.12 5.38 -1.20
C SER A 135 -24.59 6.27 -0.08
N THR A 136 -25.38 7.24 0.36
CA THR A 136 -25.04 8.11 1.51
C THR A 136 -26.28 8.67 2.18
N GLU A 137 -26.19 8.96 3.49
CA GLU A 137 -27.31 9.51 4.24
C GLU A 137 -27.74 10.91 3.73
N PRO A 138 -29.04 11.25 3.79
CA PRO A 138 -29.51 12.59 3.47
C PRO A 138 -28.91 13.63 4.42
N ALA A 139 -28.52 14.79 3.88
CA ALA A 139 -28.04 15.89 4.70
C ALA A 139 -29.16 16.43 5.61
N VAL A 140 -29.00 16.34 6.93
CA VAL A 140 -29.95 16.92 7.90
C VAL A 140 -29.62 18.40 8.09
N LYS A 141 -30.57 19.28 7.72
CA LYS A 141 -30.44 20.75 7.72
C LYS A 141 -30.18 21.41 9.10
N GLY A 142 -30.00 20.64 10.17
CA GLY A 142 -29.81 21.15 11.55
C GLY A 142 -28.35 21.23 12.02
N ASP A 143 -27.45 20.45 11.42
CA ASP A 143 -26.04 20.43 11.81
C ASP A 143 -25.28 21.54 11.06
N THR A 144 -25.40 22.78 11.50
CA THR A 144 -24.59 23.92 10.97
C THR A 144 -23.80 24.64 12.06
N ALA A 145 -23.73 24.07 13.26
CA ALA A 145 -22.89 24.56 14.33
C ALA A 145 -21.44 24.07 14.16
N SER A 146 -20.62 24.87 13.48
CA SER A 146 -19.15 24.91 13.63
C SER A 146 -18.39 23.59 13.40
N GLY A 147 -18.12 23.23 12.13
CA GLY A 147 -17.10 22.21 11.81
C GLY A 147 -17.19 21.62 10.39
N ASN A 148 -16.14 20.90 9.98
CA ASN A 148 -16.15 20.01 8.81
C ASN A 148 -17.08 18.82 9.10
N ILE A 149 -18.39 18.99 8.86
CA ILE A 149 -19.37 17.95 9.13
C ILE A 149 -19.28 16.87 8.05
N THR A 150 -19.05 15.64 8.50
CA THR A 150 -18.95 14.46 7.65
C THR A 150 -20.10 13.50 7.93
N LYS A 151 -20.58 12.85 6.88
CA LYS A 151 -21.55 11.75 6.93
C LYS A 151 -20.92 10.46 6.40
N GLU A 152 -21.57 9.34 6.65
CA GLU A 152 -21.14 8.05 6.11
C GLU A 152 -21.58 7.91 4.65
N ALA A 153 -20.71 7.31 3.83
CA ALA A 153 -20.99 6.96 2.45
C ALA A 153 -20.40 5.58 2.13
N ILE A 154 -21.16 4.80 1.35
CA ILE A 154 -20.74 3.53 0.78
C ILE A 154 -20.31 3.78 -0.66
N LEU A 155 -19.13 3.30 -1.02
CA LEU A 155 -18.56 3.42 -2.36
C LEU A 155 -18.99 2.27 -3.29
N ASP A 156 -18.74 2.39 -4.59
CA ASP A 156 -19.05 1.40 -5.64
C ASP A 156 -18.41 0.03 -5.39
N ASN A 157 -17.31 -0.03 -4.65
CA ASN A 157 -16.67 -1.27 -4.23
C ASN A 157 -17.12 -1.79 -2.85
N GLY A 158 -18.10 -1.14 -2.21
CA GLY A 158 -18.63 -1.49 -0.90
C GLY A 158 -17.86 -0.92 0.29
N LEU A 159 -16.78 -0.17 0.07
CA LEU A 159 -16.03 0.48 1.15
C LEU A 159 -16.87 1.59 1.79
N ALA A 160 -16.97 1.59 3.12
CA ALA A 160 -17.59 2.66 3.89
C ALA A 160 -16.54 3.69 4.34
N ILE A 161 -16.77 4.97 4.03
CA ILE A 161 -15.90 6.08 4.43
C ILE A 161 -16.71 7.27 4.96
N ARG A 162 -16.02 8.20 5.62
CA ARG A 162 -16.58 9.49 6.03
C ARG A 162 -16.32 10.54 4.96
N VAL A 163 -17.39 11.17 4.48
CA VAL A 163 -17.35 12.17 3.41
C VAL A 163 -18.03 13.47 3.84
N PRO A 164 -17.66 14.63 3.29
CA PRO A 164 -18.37 15.89 3.55
C PRO A 164 -19.89 15.79 3.32
N ILE A 165 -20.67 16.45 4.19
CA ILE A 165 -22.15 16.38 4.18
C ILE A 165 -22.81 16.78 2.84
N PHE A 166 -22.13 17.62 2.05
CA PHE A 166 -22.64 18.10 0.76
C PHE A 166 -22.57 17.06 -0.37
N LEU A 167 -21.81 15.98 -0.21
CA LEU A 167 -21.66 14.95 -1.24
C LEU A 167 -22.96 14.16 -1.43
N LYS A 168 -23.20 13.74 -2.67
CA LYS A 168 -24.40 13.02 -3.11
C LYS A 168 -24.04 11.69 -3.75
N GLU A 169 -25.04 10.82 -3.82
CA GLU A 169 -24.95 9.58 -4.58
C GLU A 169 -24.64 9.87 -6.07
N GLY A 170 -23.79 9.04 -6.67
CA GLY A 170 -23.31 9.19 -8.04
C GLY A 170 -22.13 10.15 -8.23
N GLU A 171 -21.74 10.92 -7.20
CA GLU A 171 -20.52 11.74 -7.29
C GLU A 171 -19.26 10.88 -7.12
N GLU A 172 -18.19 11.29 -7.80
CA GLU A 172 -16.88 10.62 -7.73
C GLU A 172 -15.98 11.28 -6.69
N VAL A 173 -15.27 10.44 -5.93
CA VAL A 173 -14.37 10.87 -4.85
C VAL A 173 -13.03 10.15 -4.95
N LEU A 174 -11.97 10.84 -4.56
CA LEU A 174 -10.66 10.24 -4.35
C LEU A 174 -10.49 9.89 -2.87
N VAL A 175 -10.02 8.68 -2.61
CA VAL A 175 -9.75 8.16 -1.27
C VAL A 175 -8.26 7.85 -1.15
N ASN A 176 -7.66 8.26 -0.05
CA ASN A 176 -6.28 7.89 0.27
C ASN A 176 -6.24 6.44 0.76
N THR A 177 -5.45 5.58 0.13
CA THR A 177 -5.38 4.15 0.47
C THR A 177 -4.49 3.85 1.68
N ASP A 178 -3.60 4.78 2.07
CA ASP A 178 -2.80 4.67 3.29
C ASP A 178 -3.63 5.04 4.55
N THR A 179 -4.48 6.07 4.47
CA THR A 179 -5.29 6.54 5.61
C THR A 179 -6.73 6.03 5.60
N GLY A 180 -7.25 5.65 4.43
CA GLY A 180 -8.67 5.33 4.22
C GLY A 180 -9.59 6.55 4.18
N GLU A 181 -9.04 7.76 4.13
CA GLU A 181 -9.82 9.00 4.23
C GLU A 181 -10.17 9.58 2.86
N TYR A 182 -11.32 10.26 2.81
CA TYR A 182 -11.69 11.12 1.69
C TYR A 182 -10.62 12.20 1.48
N CYS A 183 -10.16 12.34 0.23
CA CYS A 183 -9.26 13.42 -0.18
C CYS A 183 -10.03 14.60 -0.77
N GLU A 184 -10.73 14.34 -1.87
CA GLU A 184 -11.37 15.37 -2.69
C GLU A 184 -12.48 14.76 -3.56
N ARG A 185 -13.41 15.62 -3.97
CA ARG A 185 -14.42 15.29 -4.98
C ARG A 185 -13.79 15.50 -6.35
N VAL A 186 -13.92 14.51 -7.22
CA VAL A 186 -13.50 14.64 -8.61
C VAL A 186 -14.51 15.56 -9.31
N ASN A 187 -14.06 16.71 -9.76
CA ASN A 187 -14.87 17.58 -10.61
C ASN A 187 -14.56 17.20 -12.06
N SER A 188 -15.59 16.81 -12.81
CA SER A 188 -15.51 16.59 -14.27
C SER A 188 -15.34 17.90 -15.04
#